data_AF-A0A529LTZ5-F1
#
_entry.id   AF-A0A529LTZ5-F1
#
_cell.length_a   1.000
_cell.length_b   1.000
_cell.length_c   1.000
_cell.angle_alpha   90.00
_cell.angle_beta   90.00
_cell.angle_gamma   90.00
#
_symmetry.space_group_name_H-M   'P 1'
#
loop_
_entity.id
_entity.type
_entity.pdbx_description
1 polymer ?
#
loop_
_entity_poly.entity_id
_entity_poly.type
_entity_poly.pdbx_seq_one_letter_code
_entity_poly.pdbx_strand_id
1 'polypeptide(L)'
;DVAGFGCPSALITRRTDITATEKLAVIVIPALGNAIADGILEIVALQMVVADMQDAAGLTDISFRYRQTDTKLKPWSPTEL
;
A
#
# COMPACT_ATOMS: atom_id res chain seq x y z
N ASP A 1 -2.32 18.41 9.76
CA ASP A 1 -1.63 17.15 9.41
C ASP A 1 -0.18 17.48 9.10
N VAL A 2 0.64 16.54 8.60
CA VAL A 2 2.02 16.82 8.19
C VAL A 2 2.12 17.64 6.89
N ALA A 3 1.07 17.66 6.07
CA ALA A 3 0.97 18.55 4.91
C ALA A 3 0.91 20.03 5.30
N GLY A 4 0.27 20.35 6.42
CA GLY A 4 0.26 21.69 7.01
C GLY A 4 1.64 22.18 7.47
N PHE A 5 2.61 21.27 7.65
CA PHE A 5 4.02 21.61 7.91
C PHE A 5 4.87 21.64 6.64
N GLY A 6 4.25 21.50 5.46
CA GLY A 6 4.93 21.55 4.15
C GLY A 6 5.38 20.20 3.60
N CYS A 7 5.13 19.09 4.29
CA CYS A 7 5.50 17.76 3.80
C CYS A 7 4.45 17.21 2.82
N PRO A 8 4.80 16.92 1.55
CA PRO A 8 3.87 16.26 0.63
C PRO A 8 3.33 14.97 1.23
N SER A 9 2.00 14.81 1.22
CA SER A 9 1.30 13.72 1.90
C SER A 9 0.19 13.16 1.03
N ALA A 10 -0.06 11.86 1.16
CA ALA A 10 -1.23 11.19 0.59
C ALA A 10 -2.12 10.65 1.73
N LEU A 11 -3.41 10.98 1.69
CA LEU A 11 -4.40 10.47 2.62
C LEU A 11 -5.36 9.53 1.88
N ILE A 12 -5.34 8.24 2.23
CA ILE A 12 -6.36 7.28 1.83
C ILE A 12 -7.45 7.31 2.90
N THR A 13 -8.69 7.58 2.51
CA THR A 13 -9.78 7.76 3.48
C THR A 13 -11.14 7.39 2.92
N ARG A 14 -12.08 7.11 3.82
CA ARG A 14 -13.52 6.95 3.51
C ARG A 14 -14.30 8.26 3.71
N ARG A 15 -13.65 9.30 4.25
CA ARG A 15 -14.25 10.61 4.46
C ARG A 15 -14.30 11.39 3.15
N THR A 16 -15.50 11.88 2.80
CA THR A 16 -15.73 12.67 1.58
C THR A 16 -15.67 14.18 1.84
N ASP A 17 -15.52 14.60 3.09
CA ASP A 17 -15.50 16.00 3.52
C ASP A 17 -14.09 16.62 3.52
N ILE A 18 -13.06 15.85 3.18
CA ILE A 18 -11.67 16.30 3.15
C ILE A 18 -11.28 16.62 1.71
N THR A 19 -10.88 17.86 1.48
CA THR A 19 -10.44 18.34 0.16
C THR A 19 -8.93 18.23 0.00
N ALA A 20 -8.47 17.89 -1.20
CA ALA A 20 -7.06 17.97 -1.57
C ALA A 20 -6.53 19.41 -1.49
N THR A 21 -5.25 19.55 -1.21
CA THR A 21 -4.52 20.84 -1.19
C THR A 21 -3.20 20.68 -1.94
N GLU A 22 -2.42 21.75 -2.08
CA GLU A 22 -1.12 21.71 -2.78
C GLU A 22 -0.17 20.62 -2.22
N LYS A 23 -0.20 20.37 -0.91
CA LYS A 23 0.66 19.37 -0.24
C LYS A 23 -0.08 18.12 0.23
N LEU A 24 -1.39 18.02 -0.05
CA LEU A 24 -2.23 16.89 0.36
C LEU A 24 -3.00 16.32 -0.83
N ALA A 25 -2.60 15.13 -1.27
CA ALA A 25 -3.43 14.30 -2.14
C ALA A 25 -4.44 13.51 -1.28
N VAL A 26 -5.71 13.48 -1.68
CA VAL A 26 -6.76 12.73 -1.00
C VAL A 26 -7.30 11.67 -1.95
N ILE A 27 -7.22 10.40 -1.54
CA ILE A 27 -7.78 9.25 -2.26
C ILE A 27 -8.96 8.74 -1.45
N VAL A 28 -10.16 8.90 -2.01
CA VAL A 28 -11.38 8.43 -1.37
C VAL A 28 -11.67 7.00 -1.79
N ILE A 29 -11.87 6.11 -0.82
CA ILE A 29 -12.31 4.73 -1.03
C ILE A 29 -13.72 4.54 -0.46
N PRO A 30 -14.56 3.64 -1.01
CA PRO A 30 -15.87 3.37 -0.46
C PRO A 30 -15.80 2.72 0.93
N ALA A 31 -16.83 2.94 1.72
CA ALA A 31 -17.06 2.19 2.96
C ALA A 31 -17.97 0.99 2.66
N LEU A 32 -17.54 -0.20 3.06
CA LEU A 32 -18.27 -1.46 2.86
C LEU A 32 -19.10 -1.85 4.09
N GLY A 33 -18.95 -1.13 5.20
CA GLY A 33 -19.69 -1.39 6.44
C GLY A 33 -19.21 -2.63 7.19
N ASN A 34 -18.05 -3.17 6.82
CA ASN A 34 -17.41 -4.32 7.45
C ASN A 34 -15.91 -4.01 7.61
N ALA A 35 -15.43 -4.03 8.86
CA ALA A 35 -14.05 -3.63 9.18
C ALA A 35 -12.98 -4.46 8.45
N ILE A 36 -13.23 -5.75 8.19
CA ILE A 36 -12.29 -6.60 7.44
C ILE A 36 -12.30 -6.21 5.97
N ALA A 37 -13.49 -6.07 5.37
CA ALA A 37 -13.61 -5.68 3.97
C ALA A 37 -13.02 -4.28 3.71
N ASP A 38 -13.25 -3.35 4.64
CA ASP A 38 -12.67 -2.00 4.60
C ASP A 38 -11.13 -2.06 4.68
N GLY A 39 -10.57 -2.88 5.58
CA GLY A 39 -9.12 -3.06 5.66
C GLY A 39 -8.51 -3.69 4.41
N ILE A 40 -9.23 -4.62 3.75
CA ILE A 40 -8.81 -5.19 2.46
C ILE A 40 -8.77 -4.09 1.39
N LEU A 41 -9.76 -3.21 1.36
CA LEU A 41 -9.81 -2.13 0.38
C LEU A 41 -8.70 -1.08 0.60
N GLU A 42 -8.42 -0.76 1.87
CA GLU A 42 -7.32 0.14 2.25
C GLU A 42 -5.96 -0.38 1.74
N ILE A 43 -5.69 -1.69 1.87
CA ILE A 43 -4.41 -2.25 1.38
C ILE A 43 -4.34 -2.28 -0.15
N VAL A 44 -5.44 -2.57 -0.85
CA VAL A 44 -5.48 -2.57 -2.32
C VAL A 44 -5.18 -1.19 -2.88
N ALA A 45 -5.77 -0.13 -2.32
CA ALA A 45 -5.50 1.24 -2.74
C ALA A 45 -4.01 1.60 -2.58
N LEU A 46 -3.39 1.19 -1.46
CA LEU A 46 -1.96 1.40 -1.24
C LEU A 46 -1.10 0.61 -2.24
N GLN A 47 -1.45 -0.65 -2.53
CA GLN A 47 -0.73 -1.49 -3.48
C GLN A 47 -0.72 -0.89 -4.89
N MET A 48 -1.84 -0.29 -5.33
CA MET A 48 -1.92 0.38 -6.63
C MET A 48 -0.96 1.58 -6.71
N VAL A 49 -0.94 2.43 -5.68
CA VAL A 49 -0.03 3.59 -5.62
C VAL A 49 1.43 3.14 -5.68
N VAL A 50 1.77 2.10 -4.91
CA VAL A 50 3.13 1.57 -4.87
C VAL A 50 3.51 0.93 -6.21
N ALA A 51 2.60 0.24 -6.89
CA ALA A 51 2.84 -0.34 -8.21
C ALA A 51 3.18 0.75 -9.23
N ASP A 52 2.37 1.80 -9.32
CA ASP A 52 2.65 2.94 -10.22
C ASP A 52 4.00 3.61 -9.89
N MET A 53 4.34 3.77 -8.61
CA MET A 53 5.64 4.31 -8.20
C MET A 53 6.80 3.41 -8.59
N GLN A 54 6.63 2.09 -8.47
CA GLN A 54 7.64 1.11 -8.91
C GLN A 54 7.84 1.20 -10.42
N ASP A 55 6.76 1.23 -11.20
CA ASP A 55 6.79 1.35 -12.65
C ASP A 55 7.48 2.65 -13.09
N ALA A 56 7.12 3.77 -12.47
CA ALA A 56 7.76 5.07 -12.73
C ALA A 56 9.25 5.09 -12.39
N ALA A 57 9.68 4.28 -11.40
CA ALA A 57 11.08 4.13 -11.03
C ALA A 57 11.82 3.05 -11.86
N GLY A 58 11.16 2.40 -12.81
CA GLY A 58 11.72 1.30 -13.61
C GLY A 58 11.94 0.02 -12.79
N LEU A 59 11.12 -0.20 -11.76
CA LEU A 59 11.26 -1.29 -10.80
C LEU A 59 10.25 -2.45 -10.98
N THR A 60 9.45 -2.45 -12.05
CA THR A 60 8.39 -3.44 -12.29
C THR A 60 8.87 -4.89 -12.28
N ASP A 61 10.04 -5.14 -12.87
CA ASP A 61 10.59 -6.49 -13.07
C ASP A 61 11.89 -6.75 -12.29
N ILE A 62 12.15 -6.00 -11.21
CA ILE A 62 13.39 -6.24 -10.46
C ILE A 62 13.29 -7.52 -9.64
N SER A 63 14.33 -8.34 -9.69
CA SER A 63 14.51 -9.41 -8.71
C SER A 63 14.77 -8.79 -7.34
N PHE A 64 14.04 -9.24 -6.31
CA PHE A 64 14.36 -8.88 -4.92
C PHE A 64 15.84 -9.12 -4.63
N ARG A 65 16.49 -8.13 -3.99
CA ARG A 65 17.91 -8.20 -3.60
C ARG A 65 18.25 -9.48 -2.82
N TYR A 66 17.29 -9.96 -2.04
CA TYR A 66 17.38 -11.22 -1.29
C TYR A 66 16.42 -12.24 -1.91
N ARG A 67 16.86 -13.48 -2.06
CA ARG A 67 15.97 -14.52 -2.56
C ARG A 67 14.86 -14.73 -1.55
N GLN A 68 13.64 -14.97 -2.01
CA GLN A 68 12.50 -15.26 -1.13
C GLN A 68 12.80 -16.46 -0.20
N THR A 69 13.70 -17.36 -0.62
CA THR A 69 14.22 -18.48 0.16
C THR A 69 15.05 -18.07 1.39
N ASP A 70 15.55 -16.83 1.46
CA ASP A 70 16.33 -16.34 2.61
C ASP A 70 15.44 -15.94 3.80
N THR A 71 14.14 -15.69 3.60
CA THR A 71 13.24 -15.15 4.64
C THR A 71 11.95 -15.94 4.81
N LYS A 72 11.60 -16.83 3.88
CA LYS A 72 10.45 -17.73 4.01
C LYS A 72 10.91 -19.03 4.67
N LEU A 73 10.11 -19.55 5.61
CA LEU A 73 10.29 -20.91 6.09
C LEU A 73 10.28 -21.87 4.89
N LYS A 74 11.07 -22.94 4.96
CA LYS A 74 10.97 -24.04 3.99
C LYS A 74 9.50 -24.48 3.91
N PRO A 75 9.01 -24.87 2.71
CA PRO A 75 7.74 -25.56 2.61
C PRO A 75 7.73 -26.70 3.62
N TRP A 76 6.70 -26.78 4.46
CA TRP A 76 6.58 -27.87 5.42
C TRP A 76 6.59 -29.20 4.67
N SER A 77 7.52 -30.08 5.05
CA SER A 77 7.62 -31.44 4.53
C SER A 77 7.32 -32.43 5.67
N PRO A 78 6.43 -33.42 5.47
CA PRO A 78 6.22 -34.49 6.44
C PRO A 78 7.46 -35.33 6.75
N THR A 79 8.52 -35.22 5.93
CA THR A 79 9.73 -36.06 6.01
C THR A 79 10.98 -35.33 6.51
N GLU A 80 10.92 -34.03 6.78
CA GLU A 80 12.02 -33.32 7.47
C GLU A 80 11.79 -33.42 9.00
N LEU A 81 12.44 -34.40 9.64
CA LEU A 81 12.66 -34.52 11.09
C LEU A 81 14.04 -33.98 11.45
#